data_AF-A0A953RSG9-F1
#
_entry.id   AF-A0A953RSG9-F1
#
_cell.length_a   1.000
_cell.length_b   1.000
_cell.length_c   1.000
_cell.angle_alpha   90.00
_cell.angle_beta   90.00
_cell.angle_gamma   90.00
#
_symmetry.space_group_name_H-M   'P 1'
#
loop_
_entity.id
_entity.type
_entity.pdbx_description
1 polymer ?
#
loop_
_entity_poly.entity_id
_entity_poly.type
_entity_poly.pdbx_seq_one_letter_code
_entity_poly.pdbx_strand_id
1 'polypeptide(L)'
;MNHLERHEVLAVLRVAREHSELDWLLFAVQYIHSHRISEVLALTPENFDGGYCTVQRLKGSLKTTQPLVTHEEPLLNERPAIDALLRRLRPDERLFGTLTKQNANYRFAKYAKQAGLPKHKRHTHCLRHSRAMHTIKTAGIENVRQLCGHASIASTGYYLKVSDASAWAALGSGAGL
;
A
#
# COMPACT_ATOMS: atom_id res chain seq x y z
N MET A 1 7.41 6.93 -11.58
CA MET A 1 7.48 5.68 -10.78
C MET A 1 6.43 4.72 -11.26
N ASN A 2 6.71 3.42 -11.18
CA ASN A 2 5.80 2.39 -11.66
C ASN A 2 4.75 2.08 -10.58
N HIS A 3 3.50 1.92 -10.99
CA HIS A 3 2.41 1.43 -10.16
C HIS A 3 1.82 0.16 -10.78
N LEU A 4 1.10 -0.59 -9.96
CA LEU A 4 0.34 -1.76 -10.36
C LEU A 4 -1.10 -1.34 -10.61
N GLU A 5 -1.69 -1.85 -11.68
CA GLU A 5 -3.14 -1.83 -11.86
C GLU A 5 -3.82 -2.75 -10.84
N ARG A 6 -5.12 -2.56 -10.60
CA ARG A 6 -5.85 -3.35 -9.59
C ARG A 6 -5.72 -4.87 -9.80
N HIS A 7 -5.80 -5.34 -11.04
CA HIS A 7 -5.64 -6.77 -11.35
C HIS A 7 -4.22 -7.28 -11.08
N GLU A 8 -3.19 -6.46 -11.34
CA GLU A 8 -1.78 -6.78 -11.02
C GLU A 8 -1.56 -6.87 -9.50
N VAL A 9 -2.18 -5.99 -8.72
CA VAL A 9 -2.17 -6.06 -7.24
C VAL A 9 -2.78 -7.38 -6.78
N LEU A 10 -3.98 -7.74 -7.27
CA LEU A 10 -4.64 -8.98 -6.87
C LEU A 10 -3.84 -10.22 -7.27
N ALA A 11 -3.21 -10.21 -8.46
CA ALA A 11 -2.36 -11.30 -8.91
C ALA A 11 -1.17 -11.54 -7.96
N VAL A 12 -0.44 -10.49 -7.57
CA VAL A 12 0.71 -10.65 -6.65
C VAL A 12 0.27 -11.01 -5.22
N LEU A 13 -0.86 -10.47 -4.74
CA LEU A 13 -1.40 -10.82 -3.42
C LEU A 13 -1.85 -12.27 -3.35
N ARG A 14 -2.44 -12.80 -4.43
CA ARG A 14 -2.80 -14.21 -4.56
C ARG A 14 -1.57 -15.10 -4.42
N VAL A 15 -0.54 -14.84 -5.22
CA VAL A 15 0.72 -15.61 -5.19
C VAL A 15 1.38 -15.53 -3.82
N ALA A 16 1.38 -14.35 -3.20
CA ALA A 16 1.91 -14.19 -1.85
C ALA A 16 1.17 -15.08 -0.84
N ARG A 17 -0.17 -15.14 -0.92
CA ARG A 17 -1.01 -15.92 -0.02
C ARG A 17 -0.81 -17.43 -0.18
N GLU A 18 -0.64 -17.88 -1.42
CA GLU A 18 -0.30 -19.28 -1.74
C GLU A 18 1.01 -19.72 -1.08
N HIS A 19 1.96 -18.80 -0.88
CA HIS A 19 3.24 -19.09 -0.23
C HIS A 19 3.20 -18.89 1.29
N SER A 20 2.49 -17.85 1.77
CA SER A 20 2.45 -17.47 3.17
C SER A 20 1.32 -16.49 3.44
N GLU A 21 0.39 -16.88 4.34
CA GLU A 21 -0.68 -15.99 4.83
C GLU A 21 -0.11 -14.70 5.43
N LEU A 22 1.05 -14.77 6.11
CA LEU A 22 1.68 -13.61 6.73
C LEU A 22 2.31 -12.66 5.70
N ASP A 23 2.88 -13.20 4.62
CA ASP A 23 3.42 -12.37 3.54
C ASP A 23 2.30 -11.69 2.73
N TRP A 24 1.19 -12.39 2.47
CA TRP A 24 0.00 -11.78 1.90
C TRP A 24 -0.48 -10.61 2.75
N LEU A 25 -0.65 -10.83 4.05
CA LEU A 25 -1.14 -9.81 4.96
C LEU A 25 -0.21 -8.60 5.01
N LEU A 26 1.11 -8.82 5.02
CA LEU A 26 2.13 -7.75 4.97
C LEU A 26 1.91 -6.83 3.76
N PHE A 27 1.75 -7.41 2.58
CA PHE A 27 1.60 -6.66 1.34
C PHE A 27 0.19 -6.07 1.18
N ALA A 28 -0.85 -6.76 1.66
CA ALA A 28 -2.22 -6.27 1.66
C ALA A 28 -2.33 -5.01 2.54
N VAL A 29 -1.85 -5.05 3.79
CA VAL A 29 -1.80 -3.90 4.71
C VAL A 29 -1.02 -2.74 4.10
N GLN A 30 0.14 -3.03 3.46
CA GLN A 30 0.92 -2.00 2.80
C GLN A 30 0.12 -1.29 1.70
N TYR A 31 -0.58 -2.05 0.86
CA TYR A 31 -1.41 -1.52 -0.20
C TYR A 31 -2.61 -0.76 0.35
N ILE A 32 -3.44 -1.36 1.21
CA ILE A 32 -4.72 -0.80 1.68
C ILE A 32 -4.52 0.56 2.35
N HIS A 33 -3.55 0.64 3.25
CA HIS A 33 -3.29 1.83 4.04
C HIS A 33 -2.25 2.78 3.42
N SER A 34 -1.67 2.41 2.27
CA SER A 34 -0.58 3.14 1.63
C SER A 34 0.64 3.31 2.53
N HIS A 35 0.99 2.33 3.37
CA HIS A 35 2.13 2.43 4.29
C HIS A 35 3.48 2.27 3.57
N ARG A 36 4.55 2.88 4.09
CA ARG A 36 5.91 2.48 3.70
C ARG A 36 6.17 1.09 4.25
N ILE A 37 6.91 0.25 3.52
CA ILE A 37 7.20 -1.13 3.98
C ILE A 37 7.85 -1.15 5.38
N SER A 38 8.72 -0.18 5.70
CA SER A 38 9.32 -0.06 7.03
C SER A 38 8.32 0.28 8.13
N GLU A 39 7.26 1.01 7.82
CA GLU A 39 6.18 1.31 8.77
C GLU A 39 5.35 0.05 9.04
N VAL A 40 5.07 -0.75 7.99
CA VAL A 40 4.35 -2.01 8.14
C VAL A 40 5.14 -3.03 8.96
N LEU A 41 6.43 -3.19 8.67
CA LEU A 41 7.32 -4.07 9.41
C LEU A 41 7.48 -3.67 10.89
N ALA A 42 7.19 -2.41 11.22
CA ALA A 42 7.21 -1.89 12.57
C ALA A 42 5.86 -1.99 13.29
N LEU A 43 4.81 -2.56 12.69
CA LEU A 43 3.53 -2.69 13.39
C LEU A 43 3.63 -3.69 14.55
N THR A 44 3.07 -3.31 15.69
CA THR A 44 2.84 -4.15 16.89
C THR A 44 1.36 -4.10 17.27
N PRO A 45 0.85 -4.98 18.15
CA PRO A 45 -0.54 -4.90 18.59
C PRO A 45 -0.93 -3.55 19.21
N GLU A 46 0.00 -2.83 19.84
CA GLU A 46 -0.24 -1.46 20.35
C GLU A 46 -0.65 -0.44 19.28
N ASN A 47 -0.40 -0.72 17.99
CA ASN A 47 -0.88 0.13 16.90
C ASN A 47 -2.38 -0.04 16.64
N PHE A 48 -3.06 -1.01 17.26
CA PHE A 48 -4.42 -1.36 16.96
C PHE A 48 -5.34 -1.16 18.17
N ASP A 49 -6.42 -0.41 17.95
CA ASP A 49 -7.44 -0.18 18.96
C ASP A 49 -8.80 0.05 18.28
N GLY A 50 -9.87 -0.55 18.83
CA GLY A 50 -11.24 -0.38 18.34
C GLY A 50 -11.47 -0.70 16.85
N GLY A 51 -10.63 -1.53 16.23
CA GLY A 51 -10.68 -1.81 14.78
C GLY A 51 -10.02 -0.74 13.91
N TYR A 52 -9.18 0.10 14.48
CA TYR A 52 -8.36 1.10 13.78
C TYR A 52 -6.88 0.79 13.95
N CYS A 53 -6.09 1.11 12.92
CA CYS A 53 -4.64 1.09 12.96
C CYS A 53 -4.11 2.53 13.04
N THR A 54 -3.33 2.82 14.08
CA THR A 54 -2.68 4.11 14.32
C THR A 54 -1.17 4.00 14.16
N VAL A 55 -0.62 4.79 13.23
CA VAL A 55 0.82 4.79 12.93
C VAL A 55 1.38 6.20 13.04
N GLN A 56 2.40 6.37 13.90
CA GLN A 56 3.30 7.50 13.82
C GLN A 56 4.23 7.29 12.62
N ARG A 57 3.98 8.05 11.54
CA ARG A 57 4.75 7.92 10.30
C ARG A 57 6.18 8.44 10.49
N LEU A 58 7.06 8.02 9.58
CA LEU A 58 8.47 8.44 9.59
C LEU A 58 8.65 9.97 9.60
N LYS A 59 9.81 10.44 10.07
CA LYS A 59 10.13 11.85 10.32
C LYS A 59 9.58 12.81 9.25
N GLY A 60 8.80 13.80 9.70
CA GLY A 60 8.17 14.80 8.84
C GLY A 60 6.85 14.34 8.18
N SER A 61 6.34 13.15 8.50
CA SER A 61 5.02 12.67 8.06
C SER A 61 4.00 12.76 9.21
N LEU A 62 2.72 12.88 8.86
CA LEU A 62 1.60 13.01 9.81
C LEU A 62 1.36 11.68 10.55
N LYS A 63 0.93 11.73 11.81
CA LYS A 63 0.30 10.57 12.46
C LYS A 63 -1.01 10.27 11.73
N THR A 64 -1.27 9.00 11.41
CA THR A 64 -2.51 8.59 10.76
C THR A 64 -3.20 7.49 11.54
N THR A 65 -4.51 7.61 11.70
CA THR A 65 -5.40 6.57 12.22
C THR A 65 -6.36 6.17 11.12
N GLN A 66 -6.41 4.89 10.76
CA GLN A 66 -7.20 4.38 9.63
C GLN A 66 -7.97 3.13 10.06
N PRO A 67 -9.24 2.97 9.66
CA PRO A 67 -10.01 1.77 10.01
C PRO A 67 -9.43 0.55 9.32
N LEU A 68 -9.47 -0.61 9.99
CA LEU A 68 -9.27 -1.90 9.35
C LEU A 68 -10.38 -2.16 8.34
N VAL A 69 -10.01 -2.66 7.17
CA VAL A 69 -10.95 -2.88 6.07
C VAL A 69 -11.53 -4.29 6.14
N THR A 70 -12.85 -4.35 5.96
CA THR A 70 -13.57 -5.57 5.59
C THR A 70 -14.03 -5.40 4.15
N HIS A 71 -13.66 -6.34 3.28
CA HIS A 71 -13.86 -6.23 1.84
C HIS A 71 -14.37 -7.55 1.27
N GLU A 72 -15.21 -7.48 0.23
CA GLU A 72 -15.76 -8.66 -0.46
C GLU A 72 -14.67 -9.48 -1.17
N GLU A 73 -13.77 -8.83 -1.92
CA GLU A 73 -12.50 -9.42 -2.39
C GLU A 73 -11.63 -9.91 -1.21
N PRO A 74 -11.45 -11.23 -1.02
CA PRO A 74 -10.75 -11.78 0.14
C PRO A 74 -9.28 -11.38 0.23
N LEU A 75 -8.62 -11.08 -0.90
CA LEU A 75 -7.23 -10.65 -0.91
C LEU A 75 -7.04 -9.21 -0.38
N LEU A 76 -8.13 -8.45 -0.27
CA LEU A 76 -8.16 -7.08 0.28
C LEU A 76 -8.93 -7.02 1.61
N ASN A 77 -9.18 -8.16 2.24
CA ASN A 77 -9.89 -8.26 3.52
C ASN A 77 -8.90 -8.60 4.64
N GLU A 78 -8.15 -7.60 5.14
CA GLU A 78 -7.10 -7.83 6.13
C GLU A 78 -7.62 -8.11 7.54
N ARG A 79 -8.82 -7.63 7.87
CA ARG A 79 -9.32 -7.58 9.25
C ARG A 79 -9.30 -8.95 9.96
N PRO A 80 -9.81 -10.06 9.39
CA PRO A 80 -9.81 -11.34 10.09
C PRO A 80 -8.40 -11.83 10.46
N ALA A 81 -7.43 -11.61 9.58
CA ALA A 81 -6.05 -12.04 9.78
C ALA A 81 -5.30 -11.14 10.78
N ILE A 82 -5.58 -9.83 10.77
CA ILE A 82 -5.11 -8.91 11.81
C ILE A 82 -5.68 -9.32 13.17
N ASP A 83 -6.99 -9.51 13.29
CA ASP A 83 -7.62 -9.90 14.55
C ASP A 83 -7.05 -11.23 15.09
N ALA A 84 -6.74 -12.18 14.21
CA ALA A 84 -6.09 -13.44 14.59
C ALA A 84 -4.65 -13.24 15.11
N LEU A 85 -3.88 -12.31 14.54
CA LEU A 85 -2.55 -11.95 15.04
C LEU A 85 -2.64 -11.27 16.42
N LEU A 86 -3.55 -10.31 16.56
CA LEU A 86 -3.70 -9.52 17.79
C LEU A 86 -4.07 -10.38 19.01
N ARG A 87 -4.83 -11.46 18.80
CA ARG A 87 -5.17 -12.42 19.88
C ARG A 87 -3.98 -13.26 20.37
N ARG A 88 -2.95 -13.41 19.54
CA ARG A 88 -1.80 -14.28 19.82
C ARG A 88 -0.56 -13.52 20.30
N LEU A 89 -0.34 -12.32 19.76
CA LEU A 89 0.90 -11.58 19.96
C LEU A 89 0.87 -10.75 21.25
N ARG A 90 2.04 -10.56 21.85
CA ARG A 90 2.22 -9.62 22.95
C ARG A 90 2.19 -8.17 22.44
N PRO A 91 1.84 -7.18 23.29
CA PRO A 91 1.67 -5.78 22.87
C PRO A 91 2.84 -5.16 22.08
N ASP A 92 4.07 -5.49 22.46
CA ASP A 92 5.32 -4.96 21.91
C ASP A 92 5.91 -5.83 20.77
N GLU A 93 5.28 -6.96 20.46
CA GLU A 93 5.77 -7.91 19.48
C GLU A 93 5.43 -7.49 18.04
N ARG A 94 6.40 -7.58 17.13
CA ARG A 94 6.20 -7.21 15.72
C ARG A 94 5.24 -8.19 15.04
N LEU A 95 4.20 -7.66 14.38
CA LEU A 95 3.21 -8.46 13.63
C LEU A 95 3.87 -9.38 12.60
N PHE A 96 4.93 -8.89 11.95
CA PHE A 96 5.63 -9.58 10.87
C PHE A 96 7.02 -10.10 11.30
N GLY A 97 7.21 -10.30 12.60
CA GLY A 97 8.45 -10.82 13.18
C GLY A 97 9.68 -9.97 12.88
N THR A 98 10.82 -10.62 12.65
CA THR A 98 12.12 -9.98 12.39
C THR A 98 12.39 -9.72 10.91
N LEU A 99 11.36 -9.70 10.07
CA LEU A 99 11.51 -9.55 8.63
C LEU A 99 12.14 -8.19 8.30
N THR A 100 13.26 -8.20 7.58
CA THR A 100 13.93 -6.98 7.14
C THR A 100 13.30 -6.41 5.89
N LYS A 101 13.51 -5.10 5.64
CA LYS A 101 13.10 -4.45 4.39
C LYS A 101 13.71 -5.12 3.16
N GLN A 102 14.96 -5.59 3.21
CA GLN A 102 15.56 -6.30 2.07
C GLN A 102 14.82 -7.61 1.80
N ASN A 103 14.54 -8.39 2.85
CA ASN A 103 13.84 -9.67 2.71
C ASN A 103 12.39 -9.48 2.23
N ALA A 104 11.66 -8.49 2.76
CA ALA A 104 10.33 -8.15 2.28
C ALA A 104 10.33 -7.78 0.78
N ASN A 105 11.30 -6.98 0.32
CA ASN A 105 11.45 -6.67 -1.10
C ASN A 105 11.82 -7.88 -1.95
N TYR A 106 12.71 -8.74 -1.47
CA TYR A 106 13.08 -9.97 -2.15
C TYR A 106 11.88 -10.91 -2.32
N ARG A 107 11.12 -11.15 -1.25
CA ARG A 107 9.88 -11.95 -1.27
C ARG A 107 8.86 -11.36 -2.23
N PHE A 108 8.59 -10.05 -2.11
CA PHE A 108 7.68 -9.37 -3.04
C PHE A 108 8.13 -9.52 -4.49
N ALA A 109 9.42 -9.33 -4.79
CA ALA A 109 9.94 -9.44 -6.14
C ALA A 109 9.80 -10.85 -6.72
N LYS A 110 9.98 -11.88 -5.87
CA LYS A 110 9.73 -13.29 -6.22
C LYS A 110 8.26 -13.52 -6.58
N TYR A 111 7.33 -13.09 -5.73
CA TYR A 111 5.89 -13.25 -5.98
C TYR A 111 5.43 -12.45 -7.19
N ALA A 112 5.92 -11.22 -7.35
CA ALA A 112 5.63 -10.38 -8.50
C ALA A 112 6.14 -11.00 -9.81
N LYS A 113 7.31 -11.67 -9.80
CA LYS A 113 7.82 -12.41 -10.96
C LYS A 113 6.90 -13.57 -11.32
N GLN A 114 6.45 -14.35 -10.33
CA GLN A 114 5.54 -15.48 -10.53
C GLN A 114 4.16 -15.01 -11.01
N ALA A 115 3.68 -13.85 -10.54
CA ALA A 115 2.46 -13.20 -11.01
C ALA A 115 2.59 -12.54 -12.40
N GLY A 116 3.71 -12.74 -13.11
CA GLY A 116 3.92 -12.23 -14.47
C GLY A 116 4.26 -10.73 -14.58
N LEU A 117 4.50 -10.03 -13.47
CA LEU A 117 4.77 -8.60 -13.50
C LEU A 117 6.14 -8.29 -14.13
N PRO A 118 6.32 -7.18 -14.85
CA PRO A 118 7.62 -6.80 -15.43
C PRO A 118 8.62 -6.38 -14.34
N LYS A 119 9.93 -6.56 -14.59
CA LYS A 119 11.01 -6.35 -13.61
C LYS A 119 10.93 -5.00 -12.88
N HIS A 120 10.57 -3.93 -13.60
CA HIS A 120 10.51 -2.57 -13.07
C HIS A 120 9.33 -2.32 -12.11
N LYS A 121 8.37 -3.26 -12.00
CA LYS A 121 7.24 -3.24 -11.04
C LYS A 121 7.46 -4.14 -9.82
N ARG A 122 8.55 -4.90 -9.76
CA ARG A 122 8.80 -5.96 -8.76
C ARG A 122 9.45 -5.43 -7.48
N HIS A 123 8.88 -4.39 -6.86
CA HIS A 123 9.34 -3.89 -5.57
C HIS A 123 8.19 -3.36 -4.71
N THR A 124 8.28 -3.50 -3.38
CA THR A 124 7.19 -3.17 -2.45
C THR A 124 6.71 -1.72 -2.54
N HIS A 125 7.57 -0.78 -2.95
CA HIS A 125 7.15 0.62 -3.09
C HIS A 125 6.06 0.81 -4.17
N CYS A 126 5.96 -0.11 -5.14
CA CYS A 126 4.89 -0.09 -6.14
C CYS A 126 3.52 -0.18 -5.46
N LEU A 127 3.34 -0.96 -4.39
CA LEU A 127 2.05 -1.08 -3.70
C LEU A 127 1.56 0.27 -3.16
N ARG A 128 2.44 1.02 -2.49
CA ARG A 128 2.13 2.38 -2.00
C ARG A 128 1.73 3.31 -3.15
N HIS A 129 2.50 3.31 -4.23
CA HIS A 129 2.17 4.14 -5.40
C HIS A 129 0.87 3.71 -6.07
N SER A 130 0.61 2.40 -6.14
CA SER A 130 -0.63 1.85 -6.70
C SER A 130 -1.82 2.33 -5.91
N ARG A 131 -1.76 2.23 -4.57
CA ARG A 131 -2.84 2.74 -3.72
C ARG A 131 -3.07 4.23 -3.93
N ALA A 132 -1.99 5.02 -3.91
CA ALA A 132 -2.08 6.46 -4.16
C ALA A 132 -2.72 6.78 -5.52
N MET A 133 -2.26 6.16 -6.61
CA MET A 133 -2.81 6.39 -7.95
C MET A 133 -4.29 5.95 -8.04
N HIS A 134 -4.64 4.80 -7.46
CA HIS A 134 -6.03 4.35 -7.40
C HIS A 134 -6.90 5.34 -6.63
N THR A 135 -6.43 5.87 -5.50
CA THR A 135 -7.16 6.86 -4.71
C THR A 135 -7.27 8.20 -5.43
N ILE A 136 -6.26 8.65 -6.18
CA ILE A 136 -6.36 9.87 -6.99
C ILE A 136 -7.52 9.75 -7.99
N LYS A 137 -7.58 8.62 -8.71
CA LYS A 137 -8.64 8.37 -9.71
C LYS A 137 -10.04 8.35 -9.11
N THR A 138 -10.20 7.93 -7.85
CA THR A 138 -11.53 7.77 -7.22
C THR A 138 -11.93 8.91 -6.28
N ALA A 139 -10.96 9.60 -5.66
CA ALA A 139 -11.20 10.52 -4.55
C ALA A 139 -10.33 11.79 -4.60
N GLY A 140 -9.47 11.94 -5.61
CA GLY A 140 -8.64 13.13 -5.76
C GLY A 140 -7.40 13.19 -4.84
N ILE A 141 -6.56 14.19 -5.07
CA ILE A 141 -5.19 14.25 -4.54
C ILE A 141 -5.12 14.56 -3.05
N GLU A 142 -6.03 15.38 -2.51
CA GLU A 142 -5.95 15.78 -1.11
C GLU A 142 -6.23 14.58 -0.17
N ASN A 143 -7.14 13.70 -0.58
CA ASN A 143 -7.37 12.42 0.09
C ASN A 143 -6.12 11.52 0.05
N VAL A 144 -5.32 11.59 -1.02
CA VAL A 144 -4.04 10.86 -1.09
C VAL A 144 -3.00 11.44 -0.16
N ARG A 145 -2.92 12.78 -0.03
CA ARG A 145 -2.04 13.43 0.94
C ARG A 145 -2.31 12.90 2.35
N GLN A 146 -3.58 12.87 2.74
CA GLN A 146 -4.00 12.37 4.05
C GLN A 146 -3.77 10.86 4.21
N LEU A 147 -4.17 10.03 3.24
CA LEU A 147 -3.98 8.58 3.25
C LEU A 147 -2.51 8.19 3.38
N CYS A 148 -1.64 8.87 2.64
CA CYS A 148 -0.20 8.62 2.64
C CYS A 148 0.53 9.21 3.87
N GLY A 149 -0.16 10.02 4.68
CA GLY A 149 0.40 10.75 5.82
C GLY A 149 1.40 11.84 5.41
N HIS A 150 1.25 12.45 4.24
CA HIS A 150 2.15 13.49 3.76
C HIS A 150 1.86 14.83 4.46
N ALA A 151 2.85 15.38 5.17
CA ALA A 151 2.71 16.70 5.80
C ALA A 151 2.64 17.84 4.76
N SER A 152 3.33 17.69 3.63
CA SER A 152 3.31 18.65 2.51
C SER A 152 2.70 18.03 1.26
N ILE A 153 1.86 18.80 0.57
CA ILE A 153 1.28 18.43 -0.73
C ILE A 153 2.37 18.23 -1.80
N ALA A 154 3.55 18.85 -1.66
CA ALA A 154 4.66 18.68 -2.61
C ALA A 154 5.09 17.20 -2.74
N SER A 155 5.01 16.43 -1.65
CA SER A 155 5.27 14.98 -1.66
C SER A 155 4.22 14.20 -2.46
N THR A 156 2.99 14.72 -2.55
CA THR A 156 1.89 14.15 -3.33
C THR A 156 1.91 14.65 -4.78
N GLY A 157 2.45 15.84 -5.04
CA GLY A 157 2.58 16.42 -6.39
C GLY A 157 3.37 15.55 -7.36
N TYR A 158 4.23 14.65 -6.86
CA TYR A 158 4.89 13.64 -7.69
C TYR A 158 3.89 12.74 -8.46
N TYR A 159 2.69 12.50 -7.92
CA TYR A 159 1.66 11.71 -8.57
C TYR A 159 0.91 12.43 -9.70
N LEU A 160 1.05 13.75 -9.81
CA LEU A 160 0.39 14.56 -10.85
C LEU A 160 1.23 14.73 -12.12
N LYS A 161 2.42 14.11 -12.18
CA LYS A 161 3.27 14.22 -13.36
C LYS A 161 2.62 13.52 -14.54
N VAL A 162 2.05 14.31 -15.44
CA VAL A 162 1.57 13.87 -16.75
C VAL A 162 2.61 14.24 -17.82
N SER A 163 2.67 13.46 -18.88
CA SER A 163 3.49 13.81 -20.05
C SER A 163 2.81 14.91 -20.86
N ASP A 164 3.59 15.67 -21.62
CA ASP A 164 3.09 16.69 -22.56
C ASP A 164 2.04 16.10 -23.52
N ALA A 165 2.35 14.94 -24.11
CA ALA A 165 1.43 14.21 -24.97
C ALA A 165 0.11 13.80 -24.26
N SER A 166 0.18 13.38 -23.00
CA SER A 166 -1.02 13.05 -22.22
C SER A 166 -1.84 14.29 -21.88
N ALA A 167 -1.18 15.41 -21.58
CA ALA A 167 -1.84 16.68 -21.31
C ALA A 167 -2.58 17.18 -22.56
N TRP A 168 -1.93 17.15 -23.72
CA TRP A 168 -2.53 17.49 -25.00
C TRP A 168 -3.72 16.59 -25.35
N ALA A 169 -3.56 15.27 -25.21
CA ALA A 169 -4.64 14.32 -25.46
C ALA A 169 -5.86 14.54 -24.56
N ALA A 170 -5.65 14.94 -23.30
CA ALA A 170 -6.73 15.22 -22.35
C ALA A 170 -7.53 16.48 -22.67
N LEU A 171 -6.96 17.43 -23.43
CA LEU A 171 -7.65 18.64 -23.90
C LEU A 171 -8.61 18.35 -25.07
N GLY A 172 -8.50 17.18 -25.72
CA GLY A 172 -9.27 16.82 -26.91
C GLY A 172 -8.86 17.60 -28.17
N SER A 173 -9.47 17.28 -29.32
CA SER A 173 -9.27 17.99 -30.61
C SER A 173 -9.92 19.38 -30.67
N GLY A 174 -10.48 19.84 -29.54
CA GLY A 174 -11.00 21.16 -29.34
C GLY A 174 -10.78 21.50 -27.87
N ALA A 175 -9.57 21.94 -27.55
CA ALA A 175 -9.44 22.91 -26.46
C ALA A 175 -10.45 24.03 -26.79
N GLY A 176 -11.14 24.59 -25.82
CA GLY A 176 -12.00 25.77 -26.03
C GLY A 176 -11.18 27.02 -26.38
N LEU A 177 -10.38 26.93 -27.45
CA LEU A 177 -9.55 27.89 -28.16
C LEU A 177 -9.81 27.72 -29.66
#